data_AF-A0A814M280-F1
#
_entry.id   AF-A0A814M280-F1
#
_cell.length_a   1.000
_cell.length_b   1.000
_cell.length_c   1.000
_cell.angle_alpha   90.00
_cell.angle_beta   90.00
_cell.angle_gamma   90.00
#
_symmetry.space_group_name_H-M   'P 1'
#
loop_
_entity.id
_entity.type
_entity.pdbx_description
1 polymer ?
#
loop_
_entity_poly.entity_id
_entity_poly.type
_entity_poly.pdbx_seq_one_letter_code
_entity_poly.pdbx_strand_id
1 'polypeptide(L)'
;MYDTMEIDSDNDNNPFTFWHKQKDNLSLLAKIAKSVLVIPASSAESERHFSIAGQIVTELRSSLDPEYVEALVVLKEAYINKMWPTVARNE
;
A
#
# COMPACT_ATOMS: atom_id res chain seq x y z
N MET A 1 32.48 0.52 19.33
CA MET A 1 32.79 0.65 17.90
C MET A 1 31.61 0.03 17.18
N TYR A 2 30.73 0.84 16.61
CA TYR A 2 29.60 0.29 15.85
C TYR A 2 30.21 -0.39 14.63
N ASP A 3 29.97 -1.69 14.52
CA ASP A 3 30.33 -2.46 13.35
C ASP A 3 29.73 -1.75 12.13
N THR A 4 30.53 -1.54 11.09
CA THR A 4 30.08 -0.81 9.90
C THR A 4 28.91 -1.60 9.33
N MET A 5 27.71 -1.01 9.35
CA MET A 5 26.55 -1.64 8.73
C MET A 5 26.93 -1.93 7.28
N GLU A 6 27.00 -3.21 6.91
CA GLU A 6 27.19 -3.61 5.53
C GLU A 6 26.00 -3.06 4.74
N ILE A 7 26.24 -1.98 4.02
CA ILE A 7 25.33 -1.48 3.02
C ILE A 7 25.50 -2.45 1.87
N ASP A 8 24.58 -3.40 1.74
CA ASP A 8 24.49 -4.28 0.57
C ASP A 8 24.64 -3.40 -0.67
N SER A 9 25.74 -3.56 -1.41
CA SER A 9 25.96 -2.90 -2.71
C SER A 9 25.09 -3.51 -3.81
N ASP A 10 24.23 -4.46 -3.45
CA ASP A 10 23.20 -4.98 -4.32
C ASP A 10 22.28 -3.84 -4.73
N ASN A 11 22.12 -3.69 -6.04
CA ASN A 11 21.38 -2.65 -6.75
C ASN A 11 19.87 -2.58 -6.40
N ASP A 12 19.42 -3.26 -5.34
CA ASP A 12 18.08 -3.11 -4.75
C ASP A 12 18.05 -1.88 -3.85
N ASN A 13 17.91 -0.70 -4.48
CA ASN A 13 17.76 0.60 -3.82
C ASN A 13 16.40 0.76 -3.10
N ASN A 14 15.71 -0.33 -2.75
CA ASN A 14 14.44 -0.26 -2.05
C ASN A 14 14.67 -0.08 -0.53
N PRO A 15 14.35 1.09 0.04
CA PRO A 15 14.57 1.32 1.47
C PRO A 15 13.73 0.39 2.35
N PHE A 16 12.58 -0.10 1.88
CA PHE A 16 11.76 -1.04 2.64
C PHE A 16 12.44 -2.41 2.81
N THR A 17 13.14 -2.91 1.79
CA THR A 17 13.83 -4.21 1.87
C THR A 17 15.02 -4.10 2.82
N PHE A 18 15.77 -3.00 2.75
CA PHE A 18 16.86 -2.72 3.68
C PHE A 18 16.40 -2.69 5.15
N TRP A 19 15.39 -1.88 5.48
CA TRP A 19 14.89 -1.78 6.85
C TRP A 19 14.20 -3.06 7.33
N HIS A 20 13.66 -3.87 6.41
CA HIS A 20 13.16 -5.20 6.74
C HIS A 20 14.29 -6.15 7.17
N LYS A 21 15.42 -6.15 6.46
CA LYS A 21 16.62 -6.94 6.84
C LYS A 21 17.19 -6.47 8.18
N GLN A 22 17.21 -5.16 8.44
CA GLN A 22 17.78 -4.58 9.66
C GLN A 22 16.86 -4.64 10.89
N LYS A 23 15.67 -5.24 10.80
CA LYS A 23 14.70 -5.28 11.90
C LYS A 23 15.22 -6.00 13.16
N ASP A 24 16.11 -6.98 12.99
CA ASP A 24 16.60 -7.82 14.09
C ASP A 24 17.79 -7.14 14.79
N ASN A 25 18.65 -6.45 14.03
CA ASN A 25 19.80 -5.70 14.55
C ASN A 25 19.42 -4.32 15.10
N LEU A 26 18.45 -3.64 14.45
CA LEU A 26 18.08 -2.25 14.71
C LEU A 26 16.57 -2.10 14.89
N SER A 27 15.95 -2.95 15.71
CA SER A 27 14.49 -3.03 15.85
C SER A 27 13.79 -1.69 16.09
N LEU A 28 14.36 -0.82 16.94
CA LEU A 28 13.77 0.50 17.20
C LEU A 28 13.81 1.40 15.96
N LEU A 29 14.95 1.46 15.28
CA LEU A 29 15.13 2.32 14.12
C LEU A 29 14.35 1.79 12.91
N ALA A 30 14.31 0.47 12.71
CA ALA A 30 13.52 -0.16 11.67
C ALA A 30 12.01 0.11 11.85
N LYS A 31 11.50 0.13 13.10
CA LYS A 31 10.11 0.51 13.40
C LYS A 31 9.82 1.95 13.00
N ILE A 32 10.71 2.88 13.34
CA ILE A 32 10.57 4.29 12.98
C ILE A 32 10.64 4.45 11.46
N ALA A 33 11.64 3.86 10.81
CA ALA A 33 11.81 3.93 9.36
C ALA A 33 10.58 3.39 8.63
N LYS A 34 10.01 2.25 9.07
CA LYS A 34 8.75 1.73 8.52
C LYS A 34 7.60 2.74 8.64
N SER A 35 7.47 3.40 9.79
CA SER A 35 6.40 4.38 9.99
C SER A 35 6.54 5.63 9.11
N VAL A 36 7.77 6.08 8.86
CA VAL A 36 8.05 7.24 8.01
C VAL A 36 7.92 6.88 6.53
N LEU A 37 8.49 5.75 6.10
CA LEU A 37 8.52 5.35 4.69
C LEU A 37 7.14 4.98 4.13
N VAL A 38 6.21 4.52 4.97
CA VAL A 38 4.83 4.23 4.56
C VAL A 38 4.06 5.48 4.15
N ILE A 39 4.48 6.67 4.58
CA ILE A 39 3.81 7.92 4.25
C ILE A 39 4.09 8.25 2.78
N PRO A 40 3.06 8.34 1.92
CA PRO A 40 3.27 8.72 0.52
C PRO A 40 3.78 10.16 0.44
N ALA A 41 4.63 10.44 -0.56
CA ALA A 41 5.19 11.78 -0.74
C ALA A 41 4.16 12.82 -1.21
N SER A 42 3.00 12.38 -1.71
CA SER A 42 1.95 13.26 -2.23
C SER A 42 0.54 12.70 -1.97
N SER A 43 -0.47 13.54 -2.19
CA SER A 43 -1.90 13.18 -2.15
C SER A 43 -2.38 12.37 -3.35
N ALA A 44 -1.51 12.07 -4.32
CA ALA A 44 -1.90 11.43 -5.58
C ALA A 44 -2.60 10.09 -5.36
N GLU A 45 -2.18 9.31 -4.36
CA GLU A 45 -2.83 8.04 -4.02
C GLU A 45 -4.26 8.27 -3.49
N SER A 46 -4.46 9.26 -2.62
CA SER A 46 -5.80 9.65 -2.16
C SER A 46 -6.69 10.13 -3.30
N GLU A 47 -6.14 10.92 -4.23
CA GLU A 47 -6.85 11.39 -5.43
C GLU A 47 -7.27 10.23 -6.35
N ARG A 48 -6.43 9.20 -6.51
CA ARG A 48 -6.79 7.97 -7.24
C ARG A 48 -7.99 7.29 -6.59
N HIS A 49 -7.99 7.12 -5.26
CA HIS A 49 -9.13 6.53 -4.55
C HIS A 49 -10.41 7.38 -4.70
N PHE A 50 -10.31 8.71 -4.62
CA PHE A 50 -11.46 9.59 -4.87
C PHE A 50 -11.96 9.54 -6.31
N SER A 51 -11.06 9.38 -7.28
CA SER A 51 -11.44 9.20 -8.68
C SER A 51 -12.24 7.91 -8.88
N ILE A 52 -11.81 6.81 -8.26
CA ILE A 52 -12.54 5.53 -8.25
C ILE A 52 -13.91 5.70 -7.58
N ALA A 53 -13.98 6.39 -6.45
CA ALA A 53 -15.24 6.69 -5.77
C ALA A 53 -16.19 7.51 -6.66
N GLY A 54 -15.66 8.50 -7.37
CA GLY A 54 -16.43 9.30 -8.34
C GLY A 54 -16.97 8.49 -9.53
N GLN A 55 -16.29 7.40 -9.90
CA GLN A 55 -16.82 6.46 -10.91
C GLN A 55 -17.93 5.56 -10.37
N ILE A 56 -17.94 5.28 -9.07
CA ILE A 56 -18.95 4.45 -8.40
C ILE A 56 -20.23 5.25 -8.16
N VAL A 57 -20.08 6.49 -7.67
CA VAL A 57 -21.17 7.42 -7.41
C VAL A 57 -21.49 8.21 -8.68
N THR A 58 -22.33 7.61 -9.54
CA THR A 58 -22.85 8.27 -10.76
C THR A 58 -24.22 8.89 -10.51
N GLU A 59 -24.71 9.74 -11.41
CA GLU A 59 -26.04 10.37 -11.29
C GLU A 59 -27.16 9.34 -11.10
N LEU A 60 -27.09 8.22 -11.84
CA LEU A 60 -28.03 7.09 -11.76
C LEU A 60 -27.90 6.27 -10.45
N ARG A 61 -26.81 6.49 -9.71
CA ARG A 61 -26.45 5.78 -8.48
C ARG A 61 -26.27 6.73 -7.29
N SER A 62 -26.82 7.93 -7.40
CA SER A 62 -26.72 8.99 -6.39
C SER A 62 -27.38 8.67 -5.06
N SER A 63 -28.22 7.63 -5.00
CA SER A 63 -28.90 7.17 -3.78
C SER A 63 -28.21 5.97 -3.11
N LEU A 64 -26.98 5.62 -3.47
CA LEU A 64 -26.22 4.61 -2.73
C LEU A 64 -25.92 5.08 -1.31
N ASP A 65 -26.07 4.17 -0.35
CA ASP A 65 -25.62 4.40 1.02
C ASP A 65 -24.08 4.60 1.04
N PRO A 66 -23.56 5.58 1.79
CA PRO A 66 -22.13 5.78 1.97
C PRO A 66 -21.36 4.51 2.36
N GLU A 67 -21.94 3.63 3.18
CA GLU A 67 -21.31 2.36 3.57
C GLU A 67 -21.07 1.44 2.37
N TYR A 68 -22.02 1.39 1.43
CA TYR A 68 -21.88 0.61 0.20
C TYR A 68 -20.87 1.24 -0.76
N VAL A 69 -20.78 2.57 -0.81
CA VAL A 69 -19.77 3.26 -1.60
C VAL A 69 -18.37 2.90 -1.10
N GLU A 70 -18.14 2.96 0.21
CA GLU A 70 -16.86 2.59 0.82
C GLU A 70 -16.49 1.13 0.51
N ALA A 71 -17.42 0.20 0.70
CA ALA A 71 -17.20 -1.21 0.39
C ALA A 71 -16.84 -1.45 -1.09
N LEU A 72 -17.49 -0.75 -2.02
CA LEU A 72 -17.21 -0.84 -3.45
C LEU A 72 -15.85 -0.26 -3.82
N VAL A 73 -15.43 0.84 -3.20
CA VAL A 73 -14.09 1.43 -3.40
C VAL A 73 -13.02 0.44 -2.94
N VAL A 74 -13.16 -0.11 -1.73
CA VAL A 74 -12.22 -1.11 -1.18
C VAL A 74 -12.15 -2.35 -2.08
N LEU A 75 -13.30 -2.85 -2.54
CA LEU A 75 -13.35 -4.01 -3.43
C LEU A 75 -12.65 -3.74 -4.77
N LYS A 76 -12.89 -2.56 -5.35
CA LYS A 76 -12.25 -2.15 -6.61
C LYS A 76 -10.74 -2.04 -6.46
N GLU A 77 -10.28 -1.44 -5.38
CA GLU A 77 -8.86 -1.28 -5.07
C GLU A 77 -8.17 -2.62 -4.85
N ALA A 78 -8.78 -3.50 -4.05
CA ALA A 78 -8.28 -4.86 -3.81
C ALA A 78 -8.18 -5.68 -5.11
N TYR A 79 -9.15 -5.49 -6.03
CA TYR A 79 -9.12 -6.13 -7.35
C TYR A 79 -7.98 -5.60 -8.23
N ILE A 80 -7.79 -4.28 -8.30
CA ILE A 80 -6.71 -3.65 -9.09
C ILE A 80 -5.34 -4.12 -8.58
N ASN A 81 -5.15 -4.12 -7.27
CA ASN A 81 -3.90 -4.53 -6.63
C ASN A 81 -3.70 -6.04 -6.55
N LYS A 82 -4.61 -6.83 -7.14
CA LYS A 82 -4.57 -8.31 -7.13
C LYS A 82 -4.39 -8.88 -5.72
N MET A 83 -4.97 -8.22 -4.71
CA MET A 83 -4.88 -8.65 -3.32
C MET A 83 -5.71 -9.91 -3.06
N TRP A 84 -6.73 -10.15 -3.88
CA TRP A 84 -7.48 -11.39 -3.82
C TRP A 84 -6.70 -12.50 -4.54
N PRO A 85 -6.44 -13.66 -3.89
CA PRO A 85 -5.91 -14.82 -4.59
C PRO A 85 -6.90 -15.16 -5.69
N THR A 86 -6.52 -15.02 -6.96
CA THR A 86 -7.34 -15.49 -8.06
C THR A 86 -7.65 -16.95 -7.78
N VAL A 87 -8.89 -17.25 -7.40
CA VAL A 87 -9.37 -18.62 -7.34
C VAL A 87 -9.08 -19.14 -8.74
N ALA A 88 -8.14 -20.09 -8.83
CA ALA A 88 -7.88 -20.82 -10.04
C ALA A 88 -9.25 -21.31 -10.50
N ARG A 89 -9.75 -20.68 -11.56
CA ARG A 89 -11.02 -21.08 -12.16
C ARG A 89 -10.71 -22.42 -12.78
N ASN A 90 -10.97 -23.47 -12.02
CA ASN A 90 -10.87 -24.84 -12.47
C ASN A 90 -11.64 -24.95 -13.78
N GLU A 91 -10.94 -25.47 -14.77
CA GLU A 91 -11.45 -25.88 -16.07
C GLU A 91 -12.69 -26.77 -15.94
#